data_AF-A0A928Q697-F1
#
_entry.id   AF-A0A928Q697-F1
#
_cell.length_a   1.000
_cell.length_b   1.000
_cell.length_c   1.000
_cell.angle_alpha   90.00
_cell.angle_beta   90.00
_cell.angle_gamma   90.00
#
_symmetry.space_group_name_H-M   'P 1'
#
loop_
_entity.id
_entity.type
_entity.pdbx_description
1 polymer ?
#
loop_
_entity_poly.entity_id
_entity_poly.type
_entity_poly.pdbx_seq_one_letter_code
_entity_poly.pdbx_strand_id
1 'polypeptide(L)'
;MNTKRKKKTNENANYSHSIENNNNNSDLTEHDIQMLNYFQNEFLYRHTHYWSIAIKLFITTVVITILPLTTSVFGIELSNITDKKLILCFPVLGLITALISFLILRNEAQRINAVNRAKYRINKECLPSKYQYIYYEEKDPKKWQTFVISNCILIAELLIIACSALFIWRLY
;
A
#
# COMPACT_ATOMS: atom_id res chain seq x y z
N MET A 1 0.52 5.77 81.79
CA MET A 1 1.09 7.11 81.52
C MET A 1 2.23 6.95 80.50
N ASN A 2 2.25 7.80 79.45
CA ASN A 2 3.18 7.90 78.31
C ASN A 2 3.16 6.79 77.23
N THR A 3 2.45 6.94 76.09
CA THR A 3 2.60 7.85 74.90
C THR A 3 3.55 7.35 73.81
N LYS A 4 2.92 6.86 72.73
CA LYS A 4 3.13 7.26 71.31
C LYS A 4 4.49 7.87 70.96
N ARG A 5 5.31 7.15 70.17
CA ARG A 5 6.13 7.70 69.07
C ARG A 5 6.91 6.60 68.31
N LYS A 6 6.24 5.83 67.43
CA LYS A 6 6.88 5.12 66.31
C LYS A 6 5.88 4.91 65.17
N LYS A 7 5.52 6.00 64.50
CA LYS A 7 4.73 5.96 63.25
C LYS A 7 4.99 7.25 62.48
N LYS A 8 6.19 7.38 61.90
CA LYS A 8 6.53 8.46 60.95
C LYS A 8 7.89 8.20 60.28
N THR A 9 8.04 7.05 59.63
CA THR A 9 9.23 6.80 58.78
C THR A 9 9.00 5.79 57.65
N ASN A 10 7.76 5.35 57.39
CA ASN A 10 7.47 4.38 56.32
C ASN A 10 6.49 4.87 55.24
N GLU A 11 6.04 6.13 55.28
CA GLU A 11 5.15 6.68 54.23
C GLU A 11 5.91 7.41 53.10
N ASN A 12 7.14 7.88 53.34
CA ASN A 12 7.90 8.61 52.32
C ASN A 12 8.65 7.71 51.32
N ALA A 13 8.82 6.42 51.59
CA ALA A 13 9.47 5.49 50.65
C ALA A 13 8.50 4.90 49.61
N ASN A 14 7.20 4.86 49.91
CA ASN A 14 6.16 4.40 48.98
C ASN A 14 5.63 5.50 48.05
N TYR A 15 5.89 6.77 48.36
CA TYR A 15 5.46 7.90 47.53
C TYR A 15 6.47 8.23 46.42
N SER A 16 7.76 7.97 46.63
CA SER A 16 8.79 8.10 45.58
C SER A 16 8.68 6.99 44.53
N HIS A 17 8.28 5.77 44.90
CA HIS A 17 8.09 4.68 43.94
C HIS A 17 6.80 4.80 43.10
N SER A 18 5.80 5.59 43.51
CA SER A 18 4.57 5.81 42.74
C SER A 18 4.66 7.01 41.79
N ILE A 19 5.59 7.95 42.02
CA ILE A 19 5.87 9.06 41.10
C ILE A 19 6.81 8.62 39.97
N GLU A 20 7.79 7.76 40.25
CA GLU A 20 8.73 7.25 39.24
C GLU A 20 8.05 6.33 38.22
N ASN A 21 6.97 5.63 38.61
CA ASN A 21 6.18 4.79 37.72
C ASN A 21 5.20 5.56 36.82
N ASN A 22 4.86 6.81 37.14
CA ASN A 22 3.92 7.61 36.32
C ASN A 22 4.64 8.35 35.18
N ASN A 23 5.87 8.81 35.41
CA ASN A 23 6.66 9.49 34.36
C ASN A 23 7.13 8.51 33.27
N ASN A 24 7.47 7.28 33.63
CA ASN A 24 7.83 6.26 32.63
C ASN A 24 6.64 5.86 31.75
N ASN A 25 5.43 5.82 32.31
CA ASN A 25 4.21 5.49 31.55
C ASN A 25 3.78 6.61 30.60
N SER A 26 3.95 7.89 30.96
CA SER A 26 3.65 9.00 30.05
C SER A 26 4.61 9.03 28.86
N ASP A 27 5.92 8.82 29.10
CA ASP A 27 6.94 8.83 28.04
C ASP A 27 6.79 7.63 27.10
N LEU A 28 6.46 6.44 27.63
CA LEU A 28 6.15 5.24 26.82
C LEU A 28 4.90 5.46 25.96
N THR A 29 3.85 6.06 26.54
CA THR A 29 2.59 6.33 25.81
C THR A 29 2.81 7.37 24.71
N GLU A 30 3.60 8.41 24.97
CA GLU A 30 3.91 9.43 23.96
C GLU A 30 4.78 8.86 22.82
N HIS A 31 5.79 8.06 23.15
CA HIS A 31 6.60 7.34 22.16
C HIS A 31 5.76 6.40 21.29
N ASP A 32 4.84 5.63 21.88
CA ASP A 32 3.98 4.71 21.14
C ASP A 32 2.96 5.43 20.25
N ILE A 33 2.45 6.58 20.69
CA ILE A 33 1.60 7.47 19.87
C ILE A 33 2.40 8.05 18.70
N GLN A 34 3.64 8.50 18.93
CA GLN A 34 4.52 8.98 17.87
C GLN A 34 4.82 7.88 16.86
N MET A 35 5.07 6.65 17.33
CA MET A 35 5.30 5.49 16.48
C MET A 35 4.06 5.12 15.67
N LEU A 36 2.87 5.19 16.27
CA LEU A 36 1.61 4.98 15.54
C LEU A 36 1.42 6.05 14.44
N ASN A 37 1.67 7.32 14.74
CA ASN A 37 1.60 8.41 13.76
C ASN A 37 2.60 8.22 12.62
N TYR A 38 3.82 7.77 12.91
CA TYR A 38 4.80 7.41 11.90
C TYR A 38 4.27 6.33 10.94
N PHE A 39 3.76 5.21 11.47
CA PHE A 39 3.20 4.14 10.64
C PHE A 39 1.95 4.57 9.86
N GLN A 40 1.16 5.49 10.41
CA GLN A 40 -0.01 6.05 9.72
C GLN A 40 0.40 6.93 8.53
N ASN A 41 1.39 7.80 8.71
CA ASN A 41 1.95 8.64 7.64
C ASN A 41 2.61 7.78 6.56
N GLU A 42 3.38 6.77 6.97
CA GLU A 42 4.01 5.82 6.06
C GLU A 42 2.98 5.04 5.24
N PHE A 43 1.88 4.60 5.87
CA PHE A 43 0.79 3.91 5.18
C PHE A 43 0.14 4.82 4.11
N LEU A 44 -0.12 6.09 4.45
CA LEU A 44 -0.74 7.05 3.53
C LEU A 44 0.19 7.40 2.36
N TYR A 45 1.48 7.58 2.65
CA TYR A 45 2.53 7.77 1.64
C TYR A 45 2.56 6.58 0.67
N ARG A 46 2.67 5.35 1.17
CA ARG A 46 2.74 4.14 0.33
C ARG A 46 1.47 3.91 -0.49
N HIS A 47 0.30 4.19 0.09
CA HIS A 47 -0.96 4.10 -0.65
C HIS A 47 -1.00 5.11 -1.81
N THR A 48 -0.55 6.34 -1.60
CA THR A 48 -0.49 7.37 -2.65
C THR A 48 0.53 7.00 -3.73
N HIS A 49 1.70 6.51 -3.31
CA HIS A 49 2.75 6.01 -4.20
C HIS A 49 2.27 4.84 -5.07
N TYR A 50 1.54 3.89 -4.48
CA TYR A 50 0.92 2.78 -5.21
C TYR A 50 0.01 3.27 -6.34
N TRP A 51 -0.87 4.25 -6.07
CA TRP A 51 -1.76 4.79 -7.11
C TRP A 51 -1.01 5.53 -8.20
N SER A 52 0.04 6.29 -7.83
CA SER A 52 0.90 6.96 -8.81
C SER A 52 1.56 5.96 -9.76
N ILE A 53 2.08 4.85 -9.22
CA ILE A 53 2.69 3.77 -10.01
C ILE A 53 1.65 3.06 -10.87
N ALA A 54 0.48 2.73 -10.30
CA ALA A 54 -0.60 2.04 -11.00
C ALA A 54 -1.03 2.79 -12.26
N ILE A 55 -1.25 4.10 -12.16
CA ILE A 55 -1.65 4.93 -13.29
C ILE A 55 -0.57 4.98 -14.36
N LYS A 56 0.70 5.17 -13.98
CA LYS A 56 1.82 5.22 -14.92
C LYS A 56 1.96 3.92 -15.71
N LEU A 57 1.94 2.80 -15.00
CA LEU A 57 2.06 1.46 -15.59
C LEU A 57 0.89 1.16 -16.52
N PHE A 58 -0.34 1.45 -16.09
CA PHE A 58 -1.53 1.27 -16.91
C PHE A 58 -1.46 2.07 -18.21
N ILE A 59 -1.09 3.36 -18.14
CA ILE A 59 -0.93 4.22 -19.33
C ILE A 59 0.15 3.63 -20.25
N THR A 60 1.28 3.18 -19.72
CA THR A 60 2.34 2.54 -20.52
C THR A 60 1.83 1.30 -21.25
N THR A 61 1.12 0.40 -20.57
CA THR A 61 0.52 -0.80 -21.19
C THR A 61 -0.43 -0.40 -22.33
N VAL A 62 -1.30 0.58 -22.09
CA VAL A 62 -2.27 1.08 -23.08
C VAL A 62 -1.55 1.66 -24.31
N VAL A 63 -0.55 2.51 -24.11
CA VAL A 63 0.21 3.15 -25.20
C VAL A 63 0.91 2.10 -26.06
N ILE A 64 1.60 1.13 -25.45
CA ILE A 64 2.29 0.06 -26.18
C ILE A 64 1.29 -0.77 -27.00
N THR A 65 0.14 -1.08 -26.41
CA THR A 65 -0.87 -1.95 -27.02
C THR A 65 -1.62 -1.27 -28.17
N ILE A 66 -1.82 0.05 -28.10
CA ILE A 66 -2.55 0.83 -29.11
C ILE A 66 -1.63 1.43 -30.18
N LEU A 67 -0.31 1.48 -29.96
CA LEU A 67 0.68 1.97 -30.92
C LEU A 67 0.51 1.45 -32.37
N PRO A 68 0.31 0.13 -32.64
CA PRO A 68 0.10 -0.35 -34.00
C PRO A 68 -1.20 0.15 -34.65
N LEU A 69 -2.16 0.60 -33.85
CA LEU A 69 -3.43 1.14 -34.33
C LEU A 69 -3.30 2.62 -34.68
N THR A 70 -2.53 3.38 -33.90
CA THR A 70 -2.32 4.82 -34.17
C THR A 70 -1.58 5.06 -35.47
N THR A 71 -0.64 4.21 -35.87
CA THR A 71 0.05 4.33 -37.17
C THR A 71 -0.92 4.28 -38.35
N SER A 72 -1.99 3.47 -38.25
CA SER A 72 -3.03 3.38 -39.29
C SER A 72 -3.93 4.61 -39.35
N VAL A 73 -4.23 5.23 -38.20
CA VAL A 73 -5.12 6.40 -38.08
C VAL A 73 -4.41 7.69 -38.46
N PHE A 74 -3.14 7.85 -38.12
CA PHE A 74 -2.37 9.06 -38.40
C PHE A 74 -1.73 9.08 -39.80
N GLY A 75 -1.95 8.03 -40.61
CA GLY A 75 -1.39 7.94 -41.96
C GLY A 75 0.15 7.92 -41.99
N ILE A 76 0.78 7.58 -40.86
CA ILE A 76 2.23 7.43 -40.80
C ILE A 76 2.52 6.05 -41.37
N GLU A 77 2.76 6.00 -42.68
CA GLU A 77 3.27 4.81 -43.34
C GLU A 77 4.69 4.53 -42.83
N LEU A 78 4.79 3.76 -41.74
CA LEU A 78 6.05 3.12 -41.37
C LEU A 78 6.26 1.99 -42.39
N SER A 79 6.88 2.33 -43.52
CA SER A 79 7.21 1.44 -44.62
C SER A 79 7.98 0.17 -44.22
N ASN A 80 8.56 0.14 -43.01
CA ASN A 80 9.26 -1.00 -42.41
C ASN A 80 8.47 -1.80 -41.34
N ILE A 81 7.26 -1.38 -40.94
CA ILE A 81 6.43 -2.08 -39.91
C ILE A 81 5.27 -2.87 -40.54
N THR A 82 5.04 -2.75 -41.85
CA THR A 82 3.97 -3.46 -42.58
C THR A 82 4.09 -4.99 -42.58
N ASP A 83 5.22 -5.55 -42.12
CA ASP A 83 5.32 -6.97 -41.84
C ASP A 83 4.35 -7.37 -40.73
N LYS A 84 3.31 -8.15 -41.08
CA LYS A 84 2.30 -8.67 -40.13
C LYS A 84 2.91 -9.25 -38.85
N LYS A 85 4.10 -9.85 -38.94
CA LYS A 85 4.84 -10.39 -37.79
C LYS A 85 5.23 -9.33 -36.77
N LEU A 86 5.62 -8.14 -37.21
CA LEU A 86 6.06 -7.03 -36.36
C LEU A 86 4.87 -6.36 -35.67
N ILE A 87 3.72 -6.27 -36.35
CA ILE A 87 2.46 -5.76 -35.79
C ILE A 87 1.94 -6.70 -34.68
N LEU A 88 2.04 -8.01 -34.87
CA LEU A 88 1.66 -9.02 -33.86
C LEU A 88 2.56 -9.02 -32.61
N CYS A 89 3.76 -8.43 -32.66
CA CYS A 89 4.63 -8.29 -31.49
C CYS A 89 4.07 -7.29 -30.46
N PHE A 90 3.28 -6.30 -30.86
CA PHE A 90 2.78 -5.26 -29.94
C PHE A 90 1.82 -5.81 -28.87
N PRO A 91 0.83 -6.66 -29.18
CA PRO A 91 0.04 -7.35 -28.15
C PRO A 91 0.90 -8.21 -27.21
N VAL A 92 1.94 -8.86 -27.72
CA VAL A 92 2.87 -9.67 -26.91
C VAL A 92 3.66 -8.79 -25.95
N LEU A 93 4.17 -7.65 -26.42
CA LEU A 93 4.84 -6.65 -25.58
C LEU A 93 3.88 -6.07 -24.54
N GLY A 94 2.64 -5.79 -24.92
CA GLY A 94 1.58 -5.36 -23.99
C GLY A 94 1.31 -6.40 -22.89
N LEU A 95 1.30 -7.69 -23.24
CA LEU A 95 1.15 -8.79 -22.27
C LEU A 95 2.32 -8.85 -21.30
N ILE A 96 3.55 -8.74 -21.81
CA ILE A 96 4.76 -8.72 -20.97
C ILE A 96 4.72 -7.52 -20.02
N THR A 97 4.34 -6.33 -20.51
CA THR A 97 4.24 -5.13 -19.65
C THR A 97 3.14 -5.28 -18.61
N ALA A 98 1.97 -5.83 -18.94
CA ALA A 98 0.90 -6.08 -17.98
C ALA A 98 1.32 -7.04 -16.86
N LEU A 99 2.06 -8.10 -17.19
CA LEU A 99 2.60 -9.04 -16.20
C LEU A 99 3.61 -8.36 -15.27
N ILE A 100 4.53 -7.56 -15.82
CA ILE A 100 5.50 -6.79 -15.02
C ILE A 100 4.76 -5.79 -14.12
N SER A 101 3.78 -5.08 -14.66
CA SER A 101 2.95 -4.13 -13.92
C SER A 101 2.24 -4.79 -12.74
N PHE A 102 1.64 -5.96 -12.96
CA PHE A 102 1.00 -6.75 -11.92
C PHE A 102 1.97 -7.19 -10.82
N LEU A 103 3.17 -7.64 -11.17
CA LEU A 103 4.19 -8.02 -10.19
C LEU A 103 4.62 -6.84 -9.32
N ILE A 104 4.85 -5.67 -9.94
CA ILE A 104 5.21 -4.44 -9.22
C ILE A 104 4.08 -4.02 -8.27
N LEU A 105 2.84 -3.97 -8.77
CA LEU A 105 1.68 -3.56 -7.97
C LEU A 105 1.41 -4.54 -6.81
N ARG A 106 1.55 -5.84 -7.05
CA ARG A 106 1.38 -6.85 -6.01
C ARG A 106 2.44 -6.73 -4.91
N ASN A 107 3.68 -6.44 -5.27
CA ASN A 107 4.75 -6.21 -4.29
C ASN A 107 4.47 -4.96 -3.44
N GLU A 108 4.04 -3.85 -4.06
CA GLU A 108 3.65 -2.65 -3.32
C GLU A 108 2.42 -2.87 -2.43
N ALA A 109 1.42 -3.63 -2.90
CA ALA A 109 0.27 -4.02 -2.07
C ALA A 109 0.69 -4.87 -0.85
N GLN A 110 1.68 -5.76 -1.01
CA GLN A 110 2.26 -6.51 0.11
C GLN A 110 2.98 -5.60 1.12
N ARG A 111 3.73 -4.59 0.63
CA ARG A 111 4.39 -3.60 1.49
C ARG A 111 3.39 -2.77 2.29
N ILE A 112 2.33 -2.28 1.65
CA ILE A 112 1.23 -1.56 2.32
C ILE A 112 0.60 -2.44 3.41
N ASN A 113 0.38 -3.73 3.13
CA ASN A 113 -0.16 -4.67 4.10
C ASN A 113 0.80 -4.91 5.29
N ALA A 114 2.10 -4.98 5.06
CA ALA A 114 3.09 -5.11 6.13
C ALA A 114 3.06 -3.89 7.07
N VAL A 115 3.02 -2.67 6.52
CA VAL A 115 2.89 -1.43 7.30
C VAL A 115 1.58 -1.41 8.09
N ASN A 116 0.47 -1.85 7.46
CA ASN A 116 -0.82 -1.90 8.15
C ASN A 116 -0.85 -2.92 9.30
N ARG A 117 -0.18 -4.07 9.15
CA ARG A 117 -0.04 -5.05 10.23
C ARG A 117 0.79 -4.50 11.39
N ALA A 118 1.89 -3.81 11.10
CA ALA A 118 2.71 -3.16 12.13
C ALA A 118 1.90 -2.11 12.91
N LYS A 119 1.15 -1.27 12.19
CA LYS A 119 0.24 -0.27 12.75
C LYS A 119 -0.83 -0.90 13.66
N TYR A 120 -1.48 -1.99 13.21
CA TYR A 120 -2.47 -2.72 14.01
C TYR A 120 -1.86 -3.30 15.29
N ARG A 121 -0.67 -3.90 15.19
CA ARG A 121 0.03 -4.48 16.33
C ARG A 121 0.32 -3.44 17.41
N ILE A 122 0.82 -2.26 17.03
CA ILE A 122 1.12 -1.17 17.97
C ILE A 122 -0.15 -0.66 18.64
N ASN A 123 -1.23 -0.47 17.87
CA ASN A 123 -2.52 -0.04 18.41
C ASN A 123 -3.11 -1.04 19.43
N LYS A 124 -2.91 -2.34 19.25
CA LYS A 124 -3.52 -3.37 20.10
C LYS A 124 -2.63 -3.81 21.27
N GLU A 125 -1.33 -3.91 21.06
CA GLU A 125 -0.39 -4.52 22.01
C GLU A 125 0.37 -3.48 22.84
N CYS A 126 0.57 -2.26 22.33
CA CYS A 126 1.40 -1.25 23.00
C CYS A 126 0.56 -0.14 23.65
N LEU A 127 -0.54 0.28 23.01
CA LEU A 127 -1.37 1.37 23.54
C LEU A 127 -2.27 0.92 24.71
N PRO A 128 -2.34 1.69 25.81
CA PRO A 128 -3.29 1.44 26.90
C PRO A 128 -4.72 1.47 26.37
N SER A 129 -5.62 0.62 26.90
CA SER A 129 -7.01 0.45 26.41
C SER A 129 -7.78 1.76 26.20
N LYS A 130 -7.49 2.80 27.00
CA LYS A 130 -8.07 4.15 26.88
C LYS A 130 -7.71 4.87 25.59
N TYR A 131 -6.54 4.56 25.01
CA TYR A 131 -5.99 5.17 23.78
C TYR A 131 -6.03 4.22 22.59
N GLN A 132 -6.54 2.99 22.78
CA GLN A 132 -6.75 2.07 21.67
C GLN A 132 -7.87 2.58 20.78
N TYR A 133 -7.58 2.72 19.50
CA TYR A 133 -8.58 3.06 18.51
C TYR A 133 -9.48 1.85 18.23
N ILE A 134 -10.74 1.94 18.66
CA ILE A 134 -11.77 0.87 18.57
C ILE A 134 -12.05 0.44 17.11
N TYR A 135 -11.75 1.31 16.13
CA TYR A 135 -12.05 1.10 14.71
C TYR A 135 -10.91 0.50 13.88
N TYR A 136 -9.76 0.15 14.47
CA TYR A 136 -8.74 -0.59 13.71
C TYR A 136 -9.07 -2.07 13.68
N GLU A 137 -9.80 -2.48 12.65
CA GLU A 137 -9.96 -3.90 12.34
C GLU A 137 -8.72 -4.44 11.62
N GLU A 138 -8.37 -5.69 11.92
CA GLU A 138 -7.32 -6.45 11.22
C GLU A 138 -7.61 -6.55 9.68
N LYS A 139 -8.88 -6.32 9.32
CA LYS A 139 -9.41 -6.20 7.96
C LYS A 139 -9.64 -4.74 7.59
N ASP A 140 -8.61 -3.91 7.58
CA ASP A 140 -8.71 -2.55 7.02
C ASP A 140 -9.24 -2.65 5.57
N PRO A 141 -10.39 -2.03 5.22
CA PRO A 141 -10.97 -2.13 3.88
C PRO A 141 -10.00 -1.68 2.79
N LYS A 142 -9.07 -0.76 3.10
CA LYS A 142 -8.04 -0.28 2.16
C LYS A 142 -7.05 -1.38 1.75
N LYS A 143 -6.82 -2.37 2.62
CA LYS A 143 -6.00 -3.56 2.31
C LYS A 143 -6.68 -4.44 1.26
N TRP A 144 -7.96 -4.71 1.41
CA TRP A 144 -8.70 -5.51 0.44
C TRP A 144 -8.83 -4.77 -0.89
N GLN A 145 -9.06 -3.46 -0.83
CA GLN A 145 -9.12 -2.60 -2.01
C GLN A 145 -7.84 -2.65 -2.84
N THR A 146 -6.65 -2.52 -2.26
CA THR A 146 -5.40 -2.52 -3.05
C THR A 146 -5.16 -3.83 -3.80
N PHE A 147 -5.40 -5.00 -3.18
CA PHE A 147 -5.28 -6.30 -3.85
C PHE A 147 -6.35 -6.54 -4.92
N VAL A 148 -7.61 -6.21 -4.61
CA VAL A 148 -8.72 -6.33 -5.58
C VAL A 148 -8.47 -5.41 -6.77
N ILE A 149 -8.04 -4.18 -6.52
CA ILE A 149 -7.76 -3.19 -7.56
C ILE A 149 -6.57 -3.63 -8.43
N SER A 150 -5.50 -4.17 -7.85
CA SER A 150 -4.39 -4.76 -8.63
C SER A 150 -4.90 -5.82 -9.63
N ASN A 151 -5.81 -6.69 -9.18
CA ASN A 151 -6.41 -7.70 -10.04
C ASN A 151 -7.34 -7.07 -11.10
N CYS A 152 -8.15 -6.08 -10.74
CA CYS A 152 -9.01 -5.37 -11.69
C CYS A 152 -8.21 -4.65 -12.77
N ILE A 153 -7.07 -4.03 -12.42
CA ILE A 153 -6.16 -3.38 -13.38
C ILE A 153 -5.60 -4.44 -14.34
N LEU A 154 -5.12 -5.57 -13.84
CA LEU A 154 -4.64 -6.66 -14.69
C LEU A 154 -5.73 -7.16 -15.64
N ILE A 155 -6.95 -7.39 -15.15
CA ILE A 155 -8.08 -7.82 -16.00
C ILE A 155 -8.36 -6.79 -17.09
N ALA A 156 -8.35 -5.49 -16.74
CA ALA A 156 -8.55 -4.42 -17.70
C ALA A 156 -7.43 -4.38 -18.76
N GLU A 157 -6.16 -4.50 -18.36
CA GLU A 157 -5.02 -4.57 -19.27
C GLU A 157 -5.14 -5.78 -20.22
N LEU A 158 -5.47 -6.97 -19.70
CA LEU A 158 -5.66 -8.18 -20.50
C LEU A 158 -6.82 -8.04 -21.50
N LEU A 159 -7.92 -7.40 -21.11
CA LEU A 159 -9.03 -7.11 -22.03
C LEU A 159 -8.60 -6.16 -23.14
N ILE A 160 -7.83 -5.12 -22.84
CA ILE A 160 -7.31 -4.18 -23.83
C ILE A 160 -6.38 -4.89 -24.83
N ILE A 161 -5.50 -5.77 -24.33
CA ILE A 161 -4.60 -6.58 -25.15
C ILE A 161 -5.38 -7.58 -26.02
N ALA A 162 -6.41 -8.24 -25.46
CA ALA A 162 -7.24 -9.15 -26.23
C ALA A 162 -8.01 -8.43 -27.34
N CYS A 163 -8.60 -7.26 -27.04
CA CYS A 163 -9.29 -6.43 -28.01
C CYS A 163 -8.36 -5.94 -29.12
N SER A 164 -7.14 -5.48 -28.77
CA SER A 164 -6.17 -5.02 -29.77
C SER A 164 -5.69 -6.17 -30.66
N ALA A 165 -5.41 -7.34 -30.07
CA ALA A 165 -5.01 -8.52 -30.82
C ALA A 165 -6.10 -8.98 -31.80
N LEU A 166 -7.36 -9.03 -31.35
CA LEU A 166 -8.50 -9.36 -32.21
C LEU A 166 -8.70 -8.35 -33.35
N PHE A 167 -8.51 -7.07 -33.06
CA PHE A 167 -8.64 -6.03 -34.07
C PHE A 167 -7.52 -6.10 -35.12
N ILE A 168 -6.27 -6.32 -34.68
CA ILE A 168 -5.13 -6.56 -35.58
C ILE A 168 -5.36 -7.81 -36.43
N TRP A 169 -5.80 -8.91 -35.82
CA TRP A 169 -6.12 -10.15 -36.52
C TRP A 169 -7.21 -9.96 -37.59
N ARG A 170 -8.22 -9.14 -37.32
CA ARG A 170 -9.29 -8.85 -38.28
C ARG A 170 -8.83 -7.97 -39.44
N LEU A 171 -7.93 -7.03 -39.21
CA LEU A 171 -7.44 -6.10 -40.23
C LEU A 171 -6.42 -6.74 -41.18
N TYR A 172 -5.67 -7.74 -40.72
CA TYR A 172 -4.53 -8.30 -41.44
C TYR A 172 -4.67 -9.80 -41.73
#